data_AF-A0A4Q3FTF1-F1
#
_entry.id   AF-A0A4Q3FTF1-F1
#
_cell.length_a   1.000
_cell.length_b   1.000
_cell.length_c   1.000
_cell.angle_alpha   90.00
_cell.angle_beta   90.00
_cell.angle_gamma   90.00
#
_symmetry.space_group_name_H-M   'P 1'
#
loop_
_entity.id
_entity.type
_entity.pdbx_description
1 polymer ?
#
loop_
_entity_poly.entity_id
_entity_poly.type
_entity_poly.pdbx_seq_one_letter_code
_entity_poly.pdbx_strand_id
1 'polypeptide(L)'
;SKFPSAAKIDPKDLTTIGVLHPGGLSNFRAVFGEYTPFFKDKEWYVSANDGGADSAQVFEAGGYRFLHIGLQFDAPDTSLAWAAKVIAKYPGLPTIVSTHDYMDNDGERVPNSLIDGHKADPTGSNTPQMVWDKLLSQHDQIFMLLCGHQHGQAMRTDKNRFGNEVYQVLADYQDRGQTAKDAGAKGMNGYPVGIGDGWMRLMEFDMTGKTPVINVRTYSTHYEKHSTDTPQYAAWYKAQEKPKLSDEAFHRVDAYQIALTDFHKRFKKAMKLP
;
A
#
# COMPACT_ATOMS: atom_id res chain seq x y z
N SER A 1 -26.42 -8.03 10.27
CA SER A 1 -25.58 -6.87 10.61
C SER A 1 -26.09 -6.25 11.90
N LYS A 2 -25.23 -5.88 12.86
CA LYS A 2 -25.59 -5.12 14.07
C LYS A 2 -26.00 -3.67 13.74
N PHE A 3 -25.77 -3.23 12.51
CA PHE A 3 -26.11 -1.91 12.00
C PHE A 3 -27.04 -2.08 10.79
N PRO A 4 -28.36 -1.83 10.92
CA PRO A 4 -29.26 -1.88 9.78
C PRO A 4 -28.89 -0.80 8.77
N SER A 5 -29.08 -1.08 7.48
CA SER A 5 -28.94 -0.06 6.43
C SER A 5 -29.87 1.12 6.70
N ALA A 6 -29.50 2.33 6.27
CA ALA A 6 -30.34 3.50 6.49
C ALA A 6 -31.71 3.31 5.84
N ALA A 7 -32.76 3.80 6.51
CA ALA A 7 -34.15 3.65 6.06
C ALA A 7 -34.43 4.33 4.70
N LYS A 8 -33.56 5.25 4.27
CA LYS A 8 -33.56 5.88 2.95
C LYS A 8 -32.12 6.03 2.48
N ILE A 9 -31.79 5.41 1.35
CA ILE A 9 -30.49 5.56 0.67
C ILE A 9 -30.60 6.75 -0.29
N ASP A 10 -29.71 7.73 -0.13
CA ASP A 10 -29.47 8.76 -1.14
C ASP A 10 -28.17 8.41 -1.90
N PRO A 11 -28.25 8.03 -3.19
CA PRO A 11 -27.06 7.71 -3.99
C PRO A 11 -26.11 8.92 -4.20
N LYS A 12 -26.51 10.13 -3.82
CA LYS A 12 -25.67 11.35 -3.82
C LYS A 12 -25.02 11.65 -2.47
N ASP A 13 -25.51 11.03 -1.39
CA ASP A 13 -24.94 11.14 -0.05
C ASP A 13 -24.58 9.74 0.45
N LEU A 14 -23.33 9.34 0.19
CA LEU A 14 -22.81 8.03 0.52
C LEU A 14 -22.83 7.72 2.02
N THR A 15 -22.94 8.73 2.90
CA THR A 15 -23.08 8.50 4.34
C THR A 15 -24.40 7.80 4.69
N THR A 16 -25.39 7.88 3.81
CA THR A 16 -26.68 7.21 3.95
C THR A 16 -26.63 5.70 3.62
N ILE A 17 -25.52 5.19 3.05
CA ILE A 17 -25.37 3.76 2.74
C ILE A 17 -24.93 2.96 3.98
N GLY A 18 -24.44 3.66 5.02
CA GLY A 18 -23.76 3.03 6.15
C GLY A 18 -22.29 2.71 5.82
N VAL A 19 -21.63 1.95 6.71
CA VAL A 19 -20.26 1.50 6.48
C VAL A 19 -20.31 0.11 5.84
N LEU A 20 -19.64 -0.06 4.71
CA LEU A 20 -19.48 -1.36 4.09
C LEU A 20 -18.44 -2.18 4.89
N HIS A 21 -18.78 -3.42 5.22
CA HIS A 21 -17.88 -4.34 5.88
C HIS A 21 -17.34 -5.36 4.86
N PRO A 22 -16.02 -5.54 4.74
CA PRO A 22 -15.43 -6.53 3.84
C PRO A 22 -15.87 -7.95 4.23
N GLY A 23 -16.08 -8.83 3.25
CA GLY A 23 -16.51 -10.21 3.51
C GLY A 23 -15.48 -11.05 4.27
N GLY A 24 -15.80 -12.32 4.53
CA GLY A 24 -14.88 -13.25 5.18
C GLY A 24 -13.76 -13.76 4.26
N LEU A 25 -12.74 -14.38 4.86
CA LEU A 25 -11.55 -14.87 4.18
C LEU A 25 -11.72 -16.23 3.47
N SER A 26 -12.90 -16.83 3.47
CA SER A 26 -13.11 -18.22 3.03
C SER A 26 -12.62 -18.49 1.61
N ASN A 27 -12.98 -17.62 0.64
CA ASN A 27 -12.57 -17.77 -0.75
C ASN A 27 -11.08 -17.54 -0.94
N PHE A 28 -10.53 -16.51 -0.27
CA PHE A 28 -9.10 -16.24 -0.28
C PHE A 28 -8.32 -17.45 0.24
N ARG A 29 -8.69 -17.98 1.41
CA ARG A 29 -8.03 -19.14 2.04
C ARG A 29 -8.12 -20.40 1.19
N ALA A 30 -9.23 -20.60 0.47
CA ALA A 30 -9.40 -21.75 -0.40
C ALA A 30 -8.44 -21.75 -1.62
N VAL A 31 -8.07 -20.58 -2.13
CA VAL A 31 -7.27 -20.43 -3.36
C VAL A 31 -5.82 -20.02 -3.07
N PHE A 32 -5.64 -19.08 -2.13
CA PHE A 32 -4.38 -18.42 -1.78
C PHE A 32 -3.99 -18.62 -0.31
N GLY A 33 -4.61 -19.57 0.39
CA GLY A 33 -4.27 -19.82 1.79
C GLY A 33 -2.87 -20.42 1.98
N GLU A 34 -2.36 -20.36 3.21
CA GLU A 34 -0.97 -20.74 3.53
C GLU A 34 -0.59 -22.19 3.15
N TYR A 35 -1.57 -23.10 3.10
CA TYR A 35 -1.36 -24.52 2.79
C TYR A 35 -1.57 -24.86 1.32
N THR A 36 -1.86 -23.86 0.48
CA THR A 36 -2.02 -24.06 -0.96
C THR A 36 -0.66 -24.24 -1.65
N PRO A 37 -0.61 -24.84 -2.86
CA PRO A 37 0.65 -25.05 -3.60
C PRO A 37 1.44 -23.77 -3.92
N PHE A 38 0.79 -22.60 -3.83
CA PHE A 38 1.45 -21.30 -4.00
C PHE A 38 2.47 -21.02 -2.90
N PHE A 39 2.15 -21.38 -1.66
CA PHE A 39 2.91 -20.97 -0.45
C PHE A 39 3.46 -22.14 0.35
N LYS A 40 2.78 -23.28 0.33
CA LYS A 40 3.20 -24.48 1.06
C LYS A 40 4.60 -24.91 0.61
N ASP A 41 5.43 -25.22 1.60
CA ASP A 41 6.81 -25.70 1.45
C ASP A 41 7.73 -24.76 0.66
N LYS A 42 7.36 -23.49 0.47
CA LYS A 42 8.22 -22.48 -0.13
C LYS A 42 9.15 -21.91 0.92
N GLU A 43 10.46 -22.05 0.74
CA GLU A 43 11.47 -21.53 1.69
C GLU A 43 11.38 -20.02 1.91
N TRP A 44 10.93 -19.28 0.89
CA TRP A 44 10.75 -17.84 0.97
C TRP A 44 9.49 -17.43 1.74
N TYR A 45 8.50 -18.32 1.93
CA TYR A 45 7.27 -18.05 2.68
C TYR A 45 7.43 -18.49 4.13
N VAL A 46 7.74 -17.54 5.02
CA VAL A 46 8.33 -17.86 6.32
C VAL A 46 7.34 -17.89 7.48
N SER A 47 6.17 -17.28 7.33
CA SER A 47 5.11 -17.26 8.33
C SER A 47 3.79 -16.79 7.71
N ALA A 48 2.69 -17.22 8.30
CA ALA A 48 1.34 -16.79 7.96
C ALA A 48 0.54 -16.53 9.24
N ASN A 49 -0.52 -15.72 9.14
CA ASN A 49 -1.58 -15.60 10.13
C ASN A 49 -2.94 -15.58 9.42
N ASP A 50 -3.98 -16.03 10.12
CA ASP A 50 -5.36 -16.01 9.62
C ASP A 50 -5.54 -16.66 8.24
N GLY A 51 -4.95 -17.83 8.03
CA GLY A 51 -5.14 -18.56 6.78
C GLY A 51 -4.33 -17.99 5.61
N GLY A 52 -3.30 -17.18 5.87
CA GLY A 52 -2.49 -16.48 4.88
C GLY A 52 -2.97 -15.06 4.57
N ALA A 53 -4.00 -14.58 5.27
CA ALA A 53 -4.49 -13.21 5.12
C ALA A 53 -3.44 -12.18 5.55
N ASP A 54 -2.68 -12.50 6.60
CA ASP A 54 -1.35 -11.92 6.77
C ASP A 54 -0.29 -12.94 6.35
N SER A 55 0.78 -12.46 5.73
CA SER A 55 1.87 -13.30 5.28
C SER A 55 3.22 -12.62 5.40
N ALA A 56 4.25 -13.41 5.68
CA ALA A 56 5.61 -12.95 5.74
C ALA A 56 6.49 -13.76 4.79
N GLN A 57 7.34 -13.06 4.06
CA GLN A 57 8.27 -13.66 3.14
C GLN A 57 9.67 -13.05 3.25
N VAL A 58 10.68 -13.83 2.92
CA VAL A 58 12.07 -13.37 2.80
C VAL A 58 12.54 -13.52 1.37
N PHE A 59 13.30 -12.54 0.90
CA PHE A 59 13.89 -12.57 -0.44
C PHE A 59 15.24 -11.89 -0.44
N GLU A 60 16.00 -12.07 -1.51
CA GLU A 60 17.33 -11.49 -1.67
C GLU A 60 17.37 -10.64 -2.94
N ALA A 61 17.84 -9.41 -2.81
CA ALA A 61 17.96 -8.46 -3.91
C ALA A 61 19.00 -7.40 -3.55
N GLY A 62 19.69 -6.83 -4.55
CA GLY A 62 20.61 -5.69 -4.34
C GLY A 62 21.69 -5.91 -3.28
N GLY A 63 22.11 -7.16 -3.02
CA GLY A 63 23.11 -7.50 -2.00
C GLY A 63 22.57 -7.63 -0.56
N TYR A 64 21.26 -7.53 -0.37
CA TYR A 64 20.60 -7.64 0.93
C TYR A 64 19.58 -8.77 0.97
N ARG A 65 19.36 -9.30 2.16
CA ARG A 65 18.19 -10.14 2.47
C ARG A 65 17.11 -9.27 3.11
N PHE A 66 15.92 -9.28 2.54
CA PHE A 66 14.77 -8.50 2.99
C PHE A 66 13.75 -9.37 3.71
N LEU A 67 12.95 -8.72 4.56
CA LEU A 67 11.68 -9.25 5.05
C LEU A 67 10.55 -8.43 4.43
N HIS A 68 9.54 -9.09 3.89
CA HIS A 68 8.28 -8.44 3.50
C HIS A 68 7.13 -9.02 4.32
N ILE A 69 6.29 -8.15 4.88
CA ILE A 69 5.09 -8.52 5.63
C ILE A 69 3.90 -7.90 4.93
N GLY A 70 3.00 -8.72 4.41
CA GLY A 70 1.67 -8.29 3.97
C GLY A 70 0.69 -8.42 5.13
N LEU A 71 0.06 -7.31 5.52
CA LEU A 71 -1.01 -7.28 6.50
C LEU A 71 -2.37 -7.36 5.79
N GLN A 72 -3.33 -8.02 6.44
CA GLN A 72 -4.71 -8.04 5.99
C GLN A 72 -5.36 -6.65 6.09
N PHE A 73 -6.46 -6.47 5.36
CA PHE A 73 -7.28 -5.26 5.42
C PHE A 73 -7.68 -4.93 6.86
N ASP A 74 -7.47 -3.68 7.28
CA ASP A 74 -7.75 -3.19 8.63
C ASP A 74 -7.26 -4.11 9.75
N ALA A 75 -5.98 -4.48 9.65
CA ALA A 75 -5.32 -5.49 10.47
C ALA A 75 -5.66 -5.39 11.99
N PRO A 76 -6.24 -6.44 12.60
CA PRO A 76 -6.48 -6.50 14.04
C PRO A 76 -5.19 -6.48 14.85
N ASP A 77 -5.31 -6.27 16.16
CA ASP A 77 -4.19 -6.37 17.09
C ASP A 77 -3.51 -7.74 17.07
N THR A 78 -4.24 -8.81 16.75
CA THR A 78 -3.67 -10.15 16.56
C THR A 78 -2.70 -10.21 15.37
N SER A 79 -3.03 -9.55 14.25
CA SER A 79 -2.13 -9.42 13.09
C SER A 79 -0.90 -8.59 13.43
N LEU A 80 -1.05 -7.46 14.13
CA LEU A 80 0.09 -6.64 14.53
C LEU A 80 1.01 -7.38 15.51
N ALA A 81 0.44 -8.09 16.48
CA ALA A 81 1.21 -8.91 17.42
C ALA A 81 1.93 -10.08 16.73
N TRP A 82 1.30 -10.70 15.73
CA TRP A 82 1.95 -11.71 14.89
C TRP A 82 3.10 -11.10 14.08
N ALA A 83 2.92 -9.96 13.44
CA ALA A 83 3.95 -9.29 12.66
C ALA A 83 5.16 -8.93 13.53
N ALA A 84 4.93 -8.42 14.75
CA ALA A 84 5.99 -8.16 15.72
C ALA A 84 6.81 -9.42 16.08
N LYS A 85 6.15 -10.58 16.21
CA LYS A 85 6.84 -11.87 16.43
C LYS A 85 7.66 -12.30 15.22
N VAL A 86 7.16 -12.10 14.01
CA VAL A 86 7.92 -12.37 12.78
C VAL A 86 9.16 -11.49 12.72
N ILE A 87 9.01 -10.18 12.94
CA ILE A 87 10.11 -9.21 12.99
C ILE A 87 11.18 -9.66 14.01
N ALA A 88 10.77 -10.06 15.21
CA ALA A 88 11.69 -10.56 16.24
C ALA A 88 12.45 -11.84 15.84
N LYS A 89 11.86 -12.69 14.98
CA LYS A 89 12.49 -13.90 14.43
C LYS A 89 13.50 -13.60 13.33
N TYR A 90 13.38 -12.45 12.65
CA TYR A 90 14.26 -12.01 11.56
C TYR A 90 14.94 -10.67 11.89
N PRO A 91 15.73 -10.60 12.97
CA PRO A 91 16.25 -9.34 13.47
C PRO A 91 17.24 -8.70 12.49
N GLY A 92 17.04 -7.42 12.21
CA GLY A 92 17.97 -6.59 11.44
C GLY A 92 17.85 -6.72 9.93
N LEU A 93 16.86 -7.46 9.40
CA LEU A 93 16.55 -7.44 7.97
C LEU A 93 15.77 -6.15 7.60
N PRO A 94 16.15 -5.43 6.54
CA PRO A 94 15.32 -4.35 6.00
C PRO A 94 13.91 -4.89 5.71
N THR A 95 12.93 -4.31 6.38
CA THR A 95 11.55 -4.79 6.38
C THR A 95 10.64 -3.81 5.62
N ILE A 96 9.94 -4.35 4.62
CA ILE A 96 8.87 -3.68 3.89
C ILE A 96 7.54 -4.24 4.40
N VAL A 97 6.60 -3.37 4.72
CA VAL A 97 5.22 -3.76 5.07
C VAL A 97 4.30 -3.36 3.93
N SER A 98 3.31 -4.18 3.59
CA SER A 98 2.20 -3.79 2.73
C SER A 98 0.86 -3.97 3.45
N THR A 99 -0.08 -3.08 3.19
CA THR A 99 -1.47 -3.16 3.65
C THR A 99 -2.38 -2.56 2.58
N HIS A 100 -3.66 -2.94 2.52
CA HIS A 100 -4.53 -2.43 1.47
C HIS A 100 -4.91 -0.97 1.69
N ASP A 101 -5.55 -0.62 2.81
CA ASP A 101 -5.91 0.76 3.17
C ASP A 101 -5.00 1.32 4.26
N TYR A 102 -4.62 2.59 4.15
CA TYR A 102 -3.73 3.25 5.11
C TYR A 102 -3.67 4.78 5.00
N MET A 103 -3.64 5.36 3.80
CA MET A 103 -3.47 6.80 3.61
C MET A 103 -4.35 7.33 2.50
N ASP A 104 -4.88 8.53 2.69
CA ASP A 104 -5.54 9.26 1.61
C ASP A 104 -4.55 9.86 0.61
N ASN A 105 -5.08 10.49 -0.44
CA ASN A 105 -4.27 11.16 -1.45
C ASN A 105 -3.40 12.27 -0.89
N ASP A 106 -3.79 12.95 0.19
CA ASP A 106 -2.99 14.00 0.83
C ASP A 106 -1.90 13.43 1.74
N GLY A 107 -1.83 12.10 1.85
CA GLY A 107 -0.85 11.39 2.65
C GLY A 107 -1.23 11.37 4.11
N GLU A 108 -2.49 11.65 4.48
CA GLU A 108 -2.93 11.53 5.87
C GLU A 108 -3.31 10.09 6.19
N ARG A 109 -2.95 9.63 7.40
CA ARG A 109 -3.24 8.26 7.87
C ARG A 109 -4.71 8.12 8.27
N VAL A 110 -5.58 7.96 7.29
CA VAL A 110 -7.03 7.88 7.48
C VAL A 110 -7.61 6.71 6.70
N PRO A 111 -8.66 6.04 7.23
CA PRO A 111 -9.34 4.98 6.50
C PRO A 111 -10.18 5.57 5.37
N ASN A 112 -10.62 4.71 4.44
CA ASN A 112 -11.62 5.08 3.46
C ASN A 112 -12.95 5.38 4.14
N SER A 113 -13.59 6.49 3.72
CA SER A 113 -14.81 6.97 4.35
C SER A 113 -16.02 6.04 4.17
N LEU A 114 -15.98 5.16 3.17
CA LEU A 114 -17.04 4.20 2.83
C LEU A 114 -16.78 2.81 3.42
N ILE A 115 -15.51 2.42 3.50
CA ILE A 115 -15.06 1.11 3.97
C ILE A 115 -14.06 1.34 5.10
N ASP A 116 -14.59 1.44 6.32
CA ASP A 116 -13.82 1.65 7.55
C ASP A 116 -14.12 0.49 8.52
N GLY A 117 -13.24 -0.51 8.52
CA GLY A 117 -13.35 -1.69 9.35
C GLY A 117 -13.28 -1.36 10.83
N HIS A 118 -12.50 -0.36 11.24
CA HIS A 118 -12.45 0.06 12.64
C HIS A 118 -13.77 0.70 13.08
N LYS A 119 -14.43 1.50 12.23
CA LYS A 119 -15.76 2.05 12.53
C LYS A 119 -16.84 0.95 12.58
N ALA A 120 -16.71 -0.10 11.76
CA ALA A 120 -17.63 -1.22 11.74
C ALA A 120 -17.40 -2.23 12.91
N ASP A 121 -16.14 -2.48 13.26
CA ASP A 121 -15.70 -3.31 14.40
C ASP A 121 -14.50 -2.66 15.11
N PRO A 122 -14.76 -1.76 16.09
CA PRO A 122 -13.70 -1.05 16.80
C PRO A 122 -12.76 -1.95 17.62
N THR A 123 -13.16 -3.20 17.87
CA THR A 123 -12.38 -4.16 18.65
C THR A 123 -11.62 -5.15 17.78
N GLY A 124 -12.07 -5.36 16.54
CA GLY A 124 -11.52 -6.31 15.58
C GLY A 124 -10.68 -5.69 14.46
N SER A 125 -10.52 -4.37 14.44
CA SER A 125 -9.77 -3.66 13.40
C SER A 125 -8.98 -2.49 13.95
N ASN A 126 -7.87 -2.13 13.31
CA ASN A 126 -7.10 -0.93 13.64
C ASN A 126 -7.29 0.14 12.57
N THR A 127 -7.33 1.41 12.99
CA THR A 127 -7.17 2.52 12.04
C THR A 127 -5.73 2.57 11.50
N PRO A 128 -5.49 3.27 10.38
CA PRO A 128 -4.14 3.44 9.88
C PRO A 128 -3.17 4.09 10.87
N GLN A 129 -3.65 5.06 11.64
CA GLN A 129 -2.85 5.68 12.71
C GLN A 129 -2.51 4.68 13.81
N MET A 130 -3.44 3.80 14.19
CA MET A 130 -3.15 2.73 15.17
C MET A 130 -2.12 1.72 14.64
N VAL A 131 -2.15 1.37 13.36
CA VAL A 131 -1.12 0.51 12.73
C VAL A 131 0.26 1.18 12.81
N TRP A 132 0.34 2.49 12.57
CA TRP A 132 1.56 3.26 12.76
C TRP A 132 2.06 3.22 14.21
N ASP A 133 1.19 3.54 15.16
CA ASP A 133 1.56 3.68 16.58
C ASP A 133 1.93 2.33 17.22
N LYS A 134 1.23 1.25 16.85
CA LYS A 134 1.39 -0.08 17.45
C LYS A 134 2.45 -0.94 16.76
N LEU A 135 2.72 -0.75 15.47
CA LEU A 135 3.65 -1.58 14.70
C LEU A 135 4.75 -0.77 14.00
N LEU A 136 4.40 0.07 13.02
CA LEU A 136 5.39 0.63 12.09
C LEU A 136 6.43 1.51 12.80
N SER A 137 5.98 2.36 13.72
CA SER A 137 6.86 3.23 14.52
C SER A 137 7.61 2.47 15.61
N GLN A 138 7.20 1.24 15.94
CA GLN A 138 7.74 0.46 17.07
C GLN A 138 8.92 -0.43 16.71
N HIS A 139 9.20 -0.63 15.42
CA HIS A 139 10.24 -1.55 14.97
C HIS A 139 11.28 -0.85 14.10
N ASP A 140 12.53 -0.82 14.59
CA ASP A 140 13.60 -0.15 13.87
C ASP A 140 13.95 -0.81 12.53
N GLN A 141 13.53 -2.03 12.23
CA GLN A 141 13.85 -2.64 10.95
C GLN A 141 12.84 -2.33 9.83
N ILE A 142 11.69 -1.74 10.16
CA ILE A 142 10.68 -1.33 9.17
C ILE A 142 11.11 0.03 8.59
N PHE A 143 11.42 0.06 7.29
CA PHE A 143 11.84 1.29 6.60
C PHE A 143 10.83 1.74 5.54
N MET A 144 9.89 0.87 5.15
CA MET A 144 8.93 1.17 4.10
C MET A 144 7.57 0.53 4.35
N LEU A 145 6.51 1.28 4.04
CA LEU A 145 5.14 0.82 3.94
C LEU A 145 4.59 1.10 2.53
N LEU A 146 3.91 0.12 1.94
CA LEU A 146 3.20 0.23 0.67
C LEU A 146 1.69 0.07 0.90
N CYS A 147 0.87 0.94 0.31
CA CYS A 147 -0.58 0.85 0.41
C CYS A 147 -1.31 1.27 -0.88
N GLY A 148 -2.61 0.98 -0.92
CA GLY A 148 -3.54 1.30 -2.01
C GLY A 148 -4.90 1.73 -1.44
N HIS A 149 -5.99 1.22 -2.03
CA HIS A 149 -7.40 1.42 -1.70
C HIS A 149 -7.93 2.85 -1.94
N GLN A 150 -7.10 3.85 -1.69
CA GLN A 150 -7.40 5.27 -1.83
C GLN A 150 -6.91 5.73 -3.20
N HIS A 151 -7.85 6.05 -4.08
CA HIS A 151 -7.56 6.24 -5.51
C HIS A 151 -6.67 7.45 -5.76
N GLY A 152 -5.50 7.20 -6.33
CA GLY A 152 -4.50 8.19 -6.69
C GLY A 152 -3.14 7.78 -6.14
N GLN A 153 -2.45 8.76 -5.58
CA GLN A 153 -1.11 8.56 -5.05
C GLN A 153 -0.79 9.57 -3.96
N ALA A 154 0.08 9.15 -3.05
CA ALA A 154 0.66 9.98 -2.02
C ALA A 154 1.99 9.38 -1.55
N MET A 155 2.79 10.22 -0.91
CA MET A 155 3.98 9.78 -0.18
C MET A 155 4.15 10.64 1.05
N ARG A 156 4.48 10.01 2.17
CA ARG A 156 4.90 10.68 3.40
C ARG A 156 6.10 9.97 4.01
N THR A 157 6.87 10.71 4.79
CA THR A 157 7.97 10.18 5.59
C THR A 157 7.82 10.65 7.02
N ASP A 158 7.94 9.72 7.95
CA ASP A 158 7.94 10.02 9.38
C ASP A 158 9.08 9.25 10.06
N LYS A 159 9.53 9.75 11.21
CA LYS A 159 10.53 9.05 12.02
C LYS A 159 9.87 8.04 12.93
N ASN A 160 10.41 6.83 12.99
CA ASN A 160 10.05 5.86 14.01
C ASN A 160 10.59 6.26 15.39
N ARG A 161 10.29 5.48 16.44
CA ARG A 161 10.75 5.74 17.82
C ARG A 161 12.28 5.72 18.01
N PHE A 162 13.02 5.22 17.02
CA PHE A 162 14.48 5.13 17.00
C PHE A 162 15.11 6.30 16.23
N GLY A 163 14.30 7.21 15.68
CA GLY A 163 14.73 8.39 14.94
C GLY A 163 15.02 8.14 13.46
N ASN A 164 14.80 6.93 12.96
CA ASN A 164 15.05 6.54 11.57
C ASN A 164 13.79 6.72 10.71
N GLU A 165 13.97 6.99 9.41
CA GLU A 165 12.86 7.26 8.48
C GLU A 165 12.07 5.98 8.15
N VAL A 166 10.76 6.16 8.00
CA VAL A 166 9.82 5.17 7.44
C VAL A 166 9.08 5.82 6.27
N TYR A 167 9.38 5.36 5.06
CA TYR A 167 8.75 5.85 3.83
C TYR A 167 7.41 5.15 3.63
N GLN A 168 6.33 5.92 3.54
CA GLN A 168 4.99 5.39 3.36
C GLN A 168 4.48 5.85 2.00
N VAL A 169 4.12 4.89 1.15
CA VAL A 169 3.86 5.13 -0.29
C VAL A 169 2.48 4.57 -0.65
N LEU A 170 1.62 5.46 -1.13
CA LEU A 170 0.32 5.13 -1.72
C LEU A 170 0.42 5.07 -3.25
N ALA A 171 -0.10 3.99 -3.83
CA ALA A 171 -0.28 3.84 -5.27
C ALA A 171 -1.57 3.06 -5.56
N ASP A 172 -2.63 3.75 -5.97
CA ASP A 172 -3.85 3.10 -6.43
C ASP A 172 -4.40 3.79 -7.67
N TYR A 173 -4.21 3.18 -8.83
CA TYR A 173 -4.59 3.75 -10.11
C TYR A 173 -5.87 3.15 -10.69
N GLN A 174 -6.63 2.38 -9.90
CA GLN A 174 -7.74 1.57 -10.41
C GLN A 174 -8.84 2.39 -11.11
N ASP A 175 -8.97 3.67 -10.75
CA ASP A 175 -9.96 4.60 -11.28
C ASP A 175 -9.44 5.54 -12.37
N ARG A 176 -8.15 5.44 -12.70
CA ARG A 176 -7.59 6.12 -13.87
C ARG A 176 -8.06 5.38 -15.12
N GLY A 177 -9.20 5.81 -15.67
CA GLY A 177 -9.90 5.12 -16.77
C GLY A 177 -10.10 5.95 -18.04
N GLN A 178 -9.07 6.70 -18.47
CA GLN A 178 -9.07 7.45 -19.72
C GLN A 178 -9.29 6.55 -20.94
N THR A 179 -8.71 5.36 -20.98
CA THR A 179 -8.91 4.36 -22.04
C THR A 179 -10.38 4.00 -22.22
N ALA A 180 -11.11 3.83 -21.11
CA ALA A 180 -12.54 3.58 -21.15
C ALA A 180 -13.31 4.80 -21.69
N LYS A 181 -12.94 6.02 -21.28
CA LYS A 181 -13.54 7.26 -21.79
C LYS A 181 -13.33 7.40 -23.30
N ASP A 182 -12.12 7.12 -23.79
CA ASP A 182 -11.77 7.16 -25.21
C ASP A 182 -12.57 6.13 -26.02
N ALA A 183 -12.86 4.97 -25.42
CA ALA A 183 -13.74 3.94 -25.98
C ALA A 183 -15.24 4.28 -25.90
N GLY A 184 -15.61 5.47 -25.43
CA GLY A 184 -16.98 5.95 -25.32
C GLY A 184 -17.73 5.47 -24.08
N ALA A 185 -17.04 4.92 -23.08
CA ALA A 185 -17.66 4.58 -21.81
C ALA A 185 -18.17 5.86 -21.15
N LYS A 186 -19.48 5.90 -20.89
CA LYS A 186 -20.11 6.93 -20.08
C LYS A 186 -19.90 6.51 -18.63
N GLY A 187 -19.16 7.31 -17.85
CA GLY A 187 -18.97 7.06 -16.42
C GLY A 187 -20.32 6.81 -15.72
N MET A 188 -20.32 6.05 -14.63
CA MET A 188 -21.54 5.77 -13.88
C MET A 188 -21.91 6.98 -13.03
N ASN A 189 -22.66 7.95 -13.55
CA ASN A 189 -23.16 9.10 -12.76
C ASN A 189 -22.11 9.76 -11.84
N GLY A 190 -20.90 10.02 -12.35
CA GLY A 190 -19.82 10.62 -11.57
C GLY A 190 -18.89 9.62 -10.86
N TYR A 191 -19.20 8.32 -10.91
CA TYR A 191 -18.26 7.26 -10.53
C TYR A 191 -17.39 6.87 -11.74
N PRO A 192 -16.08 6.70 -11.54
CA PRO A 192 -15.17 6.23 -12.56
C PRO A 192 -15.57 4.84 -13.05
N VAL A 193 -15.19 4.57 -14.29
CA VAL A 193 -15.35 3.25 -14.90
C VAL A 193 -14.32 2.36 -14.22
N GLY A 194 -14.71 1.17 -13.74
CA GLY A 194 -13.82 0.17 -13.13
C GLY A 194 -12.85 -0.48 -14.12
N ILE A 195 -12.39 0.27 -15.11
CA ILE A 195 -11.42 -0.10 -16.12
C ILE A 195 -10.27 0.89 -15.98
N GLY A 196 -9.16 0.42 -15.41
CA GLY A 196 -7.94 1.21 -15.26
C GLY A 196 -7.11 1.25 -16.55
N ASP A 197 -6.25 2.26 -16.65
CA ASP A 197 -5.40 2.54 -17.81
C ASP A 197 -4.06 1.79 -17.77
N GLY A 198 -4.00 0.69 -17.02
CA GLY A 198 -2.81 -0.16 -16.88
C GLY A 198 -1.63 0.51 -16.16
N TRP A 199 -1.85 1.59 -15.41
CA TRP A 199 -0.80 2.25 -14.64
C TRP A 199 -0.31 1.37 -13.48
N MET A 200 1.01 1.29 -13.33
CA MET A 200 1.71 0.56 -12.28
C MET A 200 2.86 1.40 -11.72
N ARG A 201 3.07 1.31 -10.41
CA ARG A 201 4.21 1.91 -9.71
C ARG A 201 5.42 0.97 -9.81
N LEU A 202 6.52 1.47 -10.33
CA LEU A 202 7.81 0.79 -10.39
C LEU A 202 8.77 1.45 -9.41
N MET A 203 9.39 0.66 -8.55
CA MET A 203 10.38 1.11 -7.56
C MET A 203 11.66 0.33 -7.76
N GLU A 204 12.68 0.99 -8.33
CA GLU A 204 14.00 0.40 -8.56
C GLU A 204 14.93 0.79 -7.43
N PHE A 205 15.56 -0.20 -6.80
CA PHE A 205 16.47 -0.01 -5.67
C PHE A 205 17.92 -0.05 -6.16
N ASP A 206 18.55 1.10 -6.30
CA ASP A 206 19.98 1.21 -6.54
C ASP A 206 20.74 1.20 -5.21
N MET A 207 21.36 0.06 -4.92
CA MET A 207 22.11 -0.20 -3.69
C MET A 207 23.62 0.05 -3.84
N THR A 208 24.08 0.52 -4.99
CA THR A 208 25.53 0.57 -5.32
C THR A 208 26.24 1.81 -4.76
N GLY A 209 25.51 2.91 -4.58
CA GLY A 209 26.05 4.19 -4.10
C GLY A 209 26.36 4.21 -2.60
N LYS A 210 27.10 5.23 -2.14
CA LYS A 210 27.32 5.47 -0.69
C LYS A 210 26.00 5.62 0.06
N THR A 211 25.04 6.26 -0.59
CA THR A 211 23.65 6.38 -0.17
C THR A 211 22.80 5.65 -1.21
N PRO A 212 22.18 4.51 -0.87
CA PRO A 212 21.23 3.86 -1.76
C PRO A 212 20.07 4.78 -2.14
N VAL A 213 19.52 4.59 -3.34
CA VAL A 213 18.41 5.39 -3.86
C VAL A 213 17.33 4.47 -4.40
N ILE A 214 16.07 4.81 -4.10
CA ILE A 214 14.92 4.19 -4.77
C ILE A 214 14.44 5.15 -5.86
N ASN A 215 14.52 4.72 -7.12
CA ASN A 215 13.92 5.42 -8.25
C ASN A 215 12.46 4.99 -8.37
N VAL A 216 11.55 5.91 -8.05
CA VAL A 216 10.10 5.68 -8.15
C VAL A 216 9.63 6.25 -9.48
N ARG A 217 8.97 5.42 -10.29
CA ARG A 217 8.37 5.80 -11.57
C ARG A 217 7.01 5.14 -11.72
N THR A 218 6.20 5.68 -12.62
CA THR A 218 4.87 5.14 -12.94
C THR A 218 4.82 4.81 -14.42
N TYR A 219 4.39 3.60 -14.76
CA TYR A 219 4.39 3.07 -16.14
C TYR A 219 3.00 2.52 -16.48
N SER A 220 2.51 2.79 -17.68
CA SER A 220 1.27 2.18 -18.18
C SER A 220 1.60 1.01 -19.09
N THR A 221 1.04 -0.16 -18.80
CA THR A 221 1.10 -1.32 -19.71
C THR A 221 0.20 -1.16 -20.93
N HIS A 222 -0.74 -0.20 -20.92
CA HIS A 222 -1.60 0.09 -22.07
C HIS A 222 -0.96 1.13 -23.00
N TYR A 223 -0.47 2.24 -22.46
CA TYR A 223 0.17 3.31 -23.24
C TYR A 223 1.65 3.04 -23.53
N GLU A 224 2.22 2.01 -22.89
CA GLU A 224 3.62 1.58 -22.99
C GLU A 224 4.65 2.69 -22.68
N LYS A 225 4.26 3.61 -21.79
CA LYS A 225 5.03 4.81 -21.47
C LYS A 225 5.03 5.09 -19.98
N HIS A 226 6.04 5.82 -19.53
CA HIS A 226 5.99 6.42 -18.20
C HIS A 226 4.96 7.56 -18.16
N SER A 227 4.45 7.84 -16.96
CA SER A 227 3.59 8.99 -16.71
C SER A 227 4.25 10.31 -17.15
N THR A 228 5.56 10.44 -16.92
CA THR A 228 6.37 11.60 -17.34
C THR A 228 6.51 11.73 -18.85
N ASP A 229 6.35 10.64 -19.59
CA ASP A 229 6.46 10.61 -21.05
C ASP A 229 5.07 10.74 -21.73
N THR A 230 4.04 11.04 -20.94
CA THR A 230 2.64 11.15 -21.36
C THR A 230 2.16 12.59 -21.16
N PRO A 231 2.21 13.46 -22.18
CA PRO A 231 1.89 14.89 -22.04
C PRO A 231 0.48 15.18 -21.50
N GLN A 232 -0.47 14.29 -21.74
CA GLN A 232 -1.87 14.44 -21.33
C GLN A 232 -2.15 13.94 -19.91
N TYR A 233 -1.17 13.32 -19.25
CA TYR A 233 -1.36 12.63 -17.97
C TYR A 233 -1.99 13.52 -16.89
N ALA A 234 -1.43 14.73 -16.70
CA ALA A 234 -1.98 15.67 -15.74
C ALA A 234 -3.39 16.14 -16.15
N ALA A 235 -3.65 16.34 -17.44
CA ALA A 235 -4.96 16.73 -17.94
C ALA A 235 -6.02 15.65 -17.68
N TRP A 236 -5.64 14.37 -17.67
CA TRP A 236 -6.56 13.25 -17.47
C TRP A 236 -6.96 13.02 -16.00
N TYR A 237 -6.03 13.17 -15.05
CA TYR A 237 -6.23 12.68 -13.68
C TYR A 237 -6.09 13.74 -12.59
N LYS A 238 -5.32 14.81 -12.82
CA LYS A 238 -4.96 15.77 -11.78
C LYS A 238 -6.19 16.48 -11.20
N ALA A 239 -7.18 16.81 -12.02
CA ALA A 239 -8.35 17.55 -11.56
C ALA A 239 -9.16 16.78 -10.51
N GLN A 240 -9.19 15.45 -10.59
CA GLN A 240 -9.87 14.59 -9.64
C GLN A 240 -9.00 14.28 -8.41
N GLU A 241 -7.71 14.02 -8.61
CA GLU A 241 -6.83 13.54 -7.53
C GLU A 241 -6.17 14.68 -6.75
N LYS A 242 -5.66 15.69 -7.46
CA LYS A 242 -4.76 16.74 -6.95
C LYS A 242 -4.99 18.11 -7.62
N PRO A 243 -6.21 18.68 -7.55
CA PRO A 243 -6.58 19.87 -8.32
C PRO A 243 -5.74 21.12 -7.99
N LYS A 244 -5.09 21.14 -6.84
CA LYS A 244 -4.24 22.26 -6.37
C LYS A 244 -2.81 22.20 -6.90
N LEU A 245 -2.37 21.09 -7.51
CA LEU A 245 -1.01 20.96 -8.04
C LEU A 245 -0.87 21.59 -9.44
N SER A 246 0.34 22.05 -9.76
CA SER A 246 0.73 22.26 -11.15
C SER A 246 0.90 20.91 -11.86
N ASP A 247 0.86 20.90 -13.19
CA ASP A 247 1.06 19.66 -13.97
C ASP A 247 2.44 19.04 -13.68
N GLU A 248 3.47 19.89 -13.61
CA GLU A 248 4.83 19.47 -13.26
C GLU A 248 4.91 18.86 -11.85
N ALA A 249 4.22 19.46 -10.86
CA ALA A 249 4.15 18.90 -9.52
C ALA A 249 3.38 17.57 -9.49
N PHE A 250 2.33 17.43 -10.30
CA PHE A 250 1.59 16.18 -10.44
C PHE A 250 2.41 15.06 -11.11
N HIS A 251 3.31 15.39 -12.04
CA HIS A 251 4.27 14.40 -12.54
C HIS A 251 5.30 13.99 -11.47
N ARG A 252 5.80 14.95 -10.68
CA ARG A 252 6.80 14.69 -9.62
C ARG A 252 6.31 13.77 -8.51
N VAL A 253 5.02 13.73 -8.25
CA VAL A 253 4.43 12.82 -7.25
C VAL A 253 4.30 11.38 -7.76
N ASP A 254 4.40 11.15 -9.08
CA ASP A 254 4.46 9.82 -9.71
C ASP A 254 5.87 9.45 -10.23
N ALA A 255 6.84 10.38 -10.15
CA ALA A 255 8.23 10.19 -10.53
C ALA A 255 9.19 10.98 -9.61
N TYR A 256 9.84 10.28 -8.68
CA TYR A 256 10.72 10.86 -7.67
C TYR A 256 11.79 9.87 -7.19
N GLN A 257 12.72 10.35 -6.37
CA GLN A 257 13.76 9.54 -5.76
C GLN A 257 13.64 9.57 -4.24
N ILE A 258 13.88 8.42 -3.60
CA ILE A 258 14.00 8.30 -2.16
C ILE A 258 15.47 7.98 -1.83
N ALA A 259 16.16 8.92 -1.19
CA ALA A 259 17.53 8.68 -0.72
C ALA A 259 17.52 7.96 0.64
N LEU A 260 18.04 6.74 0.69
CA LEU A 260 18.03 5.91 1.90
C LEU A 260 19.27 6.20 2.76
N THR A 261 19.30 7.40 3.35
CA THR A 261 20.50 7.98 3.99
C THR A 261 21.03 7.17 5.19
N ASP A 262 20.17 6.43 5.88
CA ASP A 262 20.52 5.60 7.04
C ASP A 262 20.73 4.11 6.69
N PHE A 263 20.40 3.67 5.47
CA PHE A 263 20.18 2.27 5.14
C PHE A 263 21.40 1.38 5.42
N HIS A 264 22.57 1.76 4.93
CA HIS A 264 23.81 1.01 5.14
C HIS A 264 24.19 0.92 6.61
N LYS A 265 23.98 1.99 7.38
CA LYS A 265 24.25 2.00 8.82
C LYS A 265 23.25 1.11 9.57
N ARG A 266 21.97 1.22 9.22
CA ARG A 266 20.83 0.53 9.85
C ARG A 266 20.84 -0.96 9.56
N PHE A 267 21.19 -1.37 8.34
CA PHE A 267 21.08 -2.75 7.86
C PHE A 267 22.42 -3.43 7.55
N LYS A 268 23.53 -2.95 8.12
CA LYS A 268 24.87 -3.52 7.92
C LYS A 268 24.95 -5.04 8.11
N LYS A 269 24.17 -5.60 9.04
CA LYS A 269 24.14 -7.04 9.34
C LYS A 269 23.37 -7.88 8.32
N ALA A 270 22.49 -7.26 7.52
CA ALA A 270 21.70 -7.94 6.49
C ALA A 270 22.39 -7.97 5.12
N MET A 271 23.51 -7.25 4.98
CA MET A 271 24.34 -7.28 3.78
C MET A 271 24.96 -8.68 3.64
N LYS A 272 24.75 -9.33 2.50
CA LYS A 272 25.54 -10.51 2.15
C LYS A 272 26.92 -10.02 1.73
N LEU A 273 27.96 -10.48 2.43
CA LEU A 273 29.32 -10.32 1.94
C LEU A 273 29.43 -11.07 0.61
N PRO A 274 30.04 -10.46 -0.42
CA PRO A 274 30.24 -11.10 -1.72
C PRO A 274 31.10 -12.36 -1.62
#